data_AF-A0A178DI97-F1
#
_entry.id   AF-A0A178DI97-F1
#
_cell.length_a   1.000
_cell.length_b   1.000
_cell.length_c   1.000
_cell.angle_alpha   90.00
_cell.angle_beta   90.00
_cell.angle_gamma   90.00
#
_symmetry.space_group_name_H-M   'P 1'
#
loop_
_entity.id
_entity.type
_entity.pdbx_description
1 polymer ?
#
loop_
_entity_poly.entity_id
_entity_poly.type
_entity_poly.pdbx_seq_one_letter_code
_entity_poly.pdbx_strand_id
1 'polypeptide(L)'
;MARTRKPPRKGPFVLSSSPNSCNVSRRSPTPAVDELIDPQLLDTNNLDGASKDPPDDQSQSMDEDLGESFWLGEASDDDDFQLDCAASGFGDSDDGDDGLFFLDHDKTHKHQREDSSARESSTPPVKLEDDGTFIIDDISAVKAPPVRHDGLFGRGQAKGETLAAYDKPVSHILDDDDQLMMDMREKGFSDRQIAQKFRKDGRNNYEYKSIGTRISRIKMAQAENVDFLLKEGYKEWMLEDDRLLIQAYAEADAEINCDIERLRAWRFRKVAEHMRRIDKNSMFSATACRDRYDTLITGKAVIPSALDDNPTARLAEMEAYRDSREAIRAREEEQKLARHALDQQCKDSHRVRNAQKLQELADQRVAKETEKAERLLLRAKQAESRAQKAREDLAARLKRNAKIKQQQQDNIKQANLGKDTAGGANDSTASDDNGPPDPRGLLSAEDLIGICADEGLAVADKTPKALLAELRATEDKLSMNELRARCLAAGLSGGGTKLQMKYRLALTAAHGCPSYDAGKKTGGK
;
A
#
# COMPACT_ATOMS: atom_id res chain seq x y z
N MET A 1 64.31 26.07 -31.70
CA MET A 1 63.58 26.65 -30.55
C MET A 1 63.50 25.60 -29.45
N ALA A 2 64.46 25.59 -28.52
CA ALA A 2 64.54 24.63 -27.42
C ALA A 2 63.86 25.23 -26.17
N ARG A 3 62.81 24.57 -25.66
CA ARG A 3 62.12 24.96 -24.43
C ARG A 3 62.82 24.30 -23.24
N THR A 4 63.53 25.08 -22.45
CA THR A 4 64.11 24.67 -21.16
C THR A 4 63.02 24.61 -20.09
N ARG A 5 62.85 23.46 -19.45
CA ARG A 5 61.94 23.28 -18.31
C ARG A 5 62.65 23.68 -17.02
N LYS A 6 62.02 24.58 -16.26
CA LYS A 6 62.43 25.04 -14.92
C LYS A 6 62.24 23.91 -13.88
N PRO A 7 63.18 23.69 -12.94
CA PRO A 7 62.99 22.72 -11.86
C PRO A 7 62.14 23.31 -10.70
N PRO A 8 61.42 22.46 -9.94
CA PRO A 8 60.58 22.89 -8.83
C PRO A 8 61.40 23.28 -7.59
N ARG A 9 60.97 24.37 -6.93
CA ARG A 9 61.51 24.86 -5.65
C ARG A 9 61.15 23.89 -4.52
N LYS A 10 62.17 23.40 -3.81
CA LYS A 10 62.02 22.74 -2.50
C LYS A 10 61.83 23.82 -1.43
N GLY A 11 60.68 23.84 -0.77
CA GLY A 11 60.45 24.61 0.46
C GLY A 11 60.96 23.82 1.68
N PRO A 12 61.42 24.51 2.75
CA PRO A 12 61.93 23.86 3.95
C PRO A 12 60.79 23.26 4.78
N PHE A 13 60.88 21.95 5.01
CA PHE A 13 60.03 21.21 5.94
C PHE A 13 60.55 21.48 7.35
N VAL A 14 59.84 22.31 8.11
CA VAL A 14 60.16 22.60 9.51
C VAL A 14 59.47 21.54 10.38
N LEU A 15 60.26 20.61 10.92
CA LEU A 15 59.84 19.66 11.94
C LEU A 15 59.78 20.36 13.30
N SER A 16 58.60 20.85 13.69
CA SER A 16 58.34 21.26 15.08
C SER A 16 58.04 20.03 15.92
N SER A 17 59.05 19.57 16.66
CA SER A 17 58.91 18.56 17.70
C SER A 17 58.35 19.22 18.96
N SER A 18 57.12 18.88 19.35
CA SER A 18 56.58 19.18 20.68
C SER A 18 56.45 17.88 21.48
N PRO A 19 57.10 17.76 22.65
CA PRO A 19 56.92 16.63 23.55
C PRO A 19 55.80 16.96 24.54
N ASN A 20 54.61 16.37 24.35
CA ASN A 20 53.58 16.37 25.40
C ASN A 20 53.67 15.09 26.22
N SER A 21 54.45 15.17 27.31
CA SER A 21 54.35 14.29 28.46
C SER A 21 53.17 14.72 29.32
N CYS A 22 52.05 13.99 29.26
CA CYS A 22 51.01 14.04 30.29
C CYS A 22 50.60 12.60 30.63
N ASN A 23 51.43 11.99 31.45
CA ASN A 23 51.13 10.77 32.19
C ASN A 23 50.35 11.18 33.45
N VAL A 24 49.03 11.04 33.47
CA VAL A 24 48.25 11.07 34.71
C VAL A 24 47.20 9.97 34.68
N SER A 25 47.50 8.94 35.48
CA SER A 25 46.62 7.94 36.05
C SER A 25 45.21 8.45 36.34
N ARG A 26 44.21 7.67 35.90
CA ARG A 26 42.98 7.38 36.64
C ARG A 26 42.34 6.11 36.04
N ARG A 27 42.83 4.96 36.47
CA ARG A 27 42.06 3.71 36.44
C ARG A 27 41.05 3.80 37.59
N SER A 28 39.77 3.86 37.26
CA SER A 28 38.70 3.56 38.20
C SER A 28 38.67 2.03 38.45
N PRO A 29 38.50 1.58 39.70
CA PRO A 29 38.31 0.17 40.00
C PRO A 29 36.84 -0.18 39.72
N THR A 30 36.61 -1.07 38.76
CA THR A 30 35.35 -1.81 38.63
C THR A 30 35.20 -2.75 39.84
N PRO A 31 34.12 -2.69 40.62
CA PRO A 31 33.87 -3.70 41.63
C PRO A 31 33.53 -5.03 40.95
N ALA A 32 34.28 -6.07 41.34
CA ALA A 32 33.96 -7.45 41.05
C ALA A 32 32.65 -7.80 41.76
N VAL A 33 31.59 -8.05 40.98
CA VAL A 33 30.43 -8.83 41.40
C VAL A 33 30.62 -10.22 40.83
N ASP A 34 31.27 -11.06 41.64
CA ASP A 34 31.11 -12.52 41.60
C ASP A 34 29.68 -12.81 42.05
N GLU A 35 28.75 -12.98 41.11
CA GLU A 35 27.53 -13.73 41.36
C GLU A 35 27.69 -15.11 40.75
N LEU A 36 27.93 -16.09 41.64
CA LEU A 36 27.70 -17.50 41.41
C LEU A 36 26.26 -17.69 40.92
N ILE A 37 26.09 -17.96 39.63
CA ILE A 37 24.88 -18.60 39.13
C ILE A 37 25.13 -20.10 39.17
N ASP A 38 24.59 -20.73 40.22
CA ASP A 38 24.57 -22.16 40.47
C ASP A 38 23.46 -22.80 39.60
N PRO A 39 23.75 -23.65 38.60
CA PRO A 39 22.72 -24.25 37.76
C PRO A 39 22.43 -25.67 38.26
N GLN A 40 21.93 -25.81 39.49
CA GLN A 40 21.46 -27.08 40.03
C GLN A 40 20.13 -26.89 40.78
N LEU A 41 19.20 -27.81 40.52
CA LEU A 41 17.87 -28.00 41.13
C LEU A 41 16.77 -27.00 40.73
N LEU A 42 15.88 -27.46 39.84
CA LEU A 42 14.45 -27.60 40.17
C LEU A 42 13.86 -28.71 39.30
N ASP A 43 14.07 -29.93 39.78
CA ASP A 43 13.39 -31.13 39.33
C ASP A 43 12.10 -31.30 40.16
N THR A 44 10.97 -31.27 39.48
CA THR A 44 9.72 -32.01 39.78
C THR A 44 8.94 -31.79 41.08
N ASN A 45 7.61 -31.76 40.85
CA ASN A 45 6.53 -32.27 41.69
C ASN A 45 5.75 -31.27 42.55
N ASN A 46 4.45 -31.29 42.24
CA ASN A 46 3.33 -31.34 43.18
C ASN A 46 2.56 -30.04 43.37
N LEU A 47 1.42 -29.94 42.68
CA LEU A 47 0.17 -29.46 43.28
C LEU A 47 -1.01 -29.99 42.44
N ASP A 48 -1.42 -31.20 42.81
CA ASP A 48 -2.79 -31.67 42.65
C ASP A 48 -3.75 -30.68 43.29
N GLY A 49 -4.46 -29.92 42.45
CA GLY A 49 -5.54 -29.02 42.83
C GLY A 49 -6.83 -29.43 42.13
N ALA A 50 -7.48 -30.45 42.67
CA ALA A 50 -8.78 -30.92 42.22
C ALA A 50 -9.86 -29.83 42.35
N SER A 51 -10.39 -29.36 41.22
CA SER A 51 -11.73 -28.77 41.13
C SER A 51 -12.53 -29.53 40.07
N LYS A 52 -13.41 -30.39 40.57
CA LYS A 52 -14.54 -30.95 39.84
C LYS A 52 -15.57 -29.83 39.66
N ASP A 53 -15.77 -29.37 38.43
CA ASP A 53 -17.01 -28.73 38.01
C ASP A 53 -17.54 -29.43 36.74
N PRO A 54 -18.87 -29.65 36.63
CA PRO A 54 -19.49 -30.48 35.61
C PRO A 54 -19.58 -29.79 34.23
N PRO A 55 -19.75 -30.56 33.14
CA PRO A 55 -19.86 -30.03 31.79
C PRO A 55 -21.28 -29.49 31.56
N ASP A 56 -21.41 -28.17 31.41
CA ASP A 56 -22.62 -27.58 30.83
C ASP A 56 -22.51 -27.59 29.30
N ASP A 57 -23.31 -28.48 28.73
CA ASP A 57 -23.69 -28.59 27.33
C ASP A 57 -24.51 -27.36 26.91
N GLN A 58 -23.91 -26.44 26.17
CA GLN A 58 -24.64 -25.51 25.30
C GLN A 58 -23.95 -25.42 23.94
N SER A 59 -24.38 -26.30 23.06
CA SER A 59 -24.32 -26.11 21.61
C SER A 59 -25.03 -24.80 21.20
N GLN A 60 -24.27 -23.77 20.83
CA GLN A 60 -24.74 -22.73 19.91
C GLN A 60 -23.69 -22.53 18.82
N SER A 61 -23.98 -23.13 17.67
CA SER A 61 -23.40 -22.86 16.37
C SER A 61 -23.62 -21.38 16.00
N MET A 62 -22.55 -20.60 16.07
CA MET A 62 -22.45 -19.31 15.39
C MET A 62 -21.51 -19.51 14.20
N ASP A 63 -22.11 -19.66 13.02
CA ASP A 63 -21.44 -19.52 11.73
C ASP A 63 -20.95 -18.07 11.58
N GLU A 64 -19.73 -17.79 12.05
CA GLU A 64 -18.99 -16.59 11.68
C GLU A 64 -18.18 -16.87 10.41
N ASP A 65 -18.88 -16.77 9.27
CA ASP A 65 -18.29 -16.69 7.94
C ASP A 65 -17.95 -15.22 7.60
N LEU A 66 -16.84 -15.05 6.88
CA LEU A 66 -16.31 -13.80 6.30
C LEU A 66 -15.37 -12.93 7.17
N GLY A 67 -14.34 -13.56 7.73
CA GLY A 67 -13.04 -12.90 7.84
C GLY A 67 -12.34 -12.88 6.48
N GLU A 68 -12.38 -11.75 5.78
CA GLU A 68 -11.48 -11.45 4.66
C GLU A 68 -10.03 -11.56 5.15
N SER A 69 -9.44 -12.73 4.93
CA SER A 69 -8.00 -12.95 4.99
C SER A 69 -7.38 -12.07 3.90
N PHE A 70 -6.99 -10.88 4.35
CA PHE A 70 -5.99 -10.03 3.75
C PHE A 70 -4.79 -10.90 3.37
N TRP A 71 -4.63 -11.14 2.07
CA TRP A 71 -3.49 -11.82 1.47
C TRP A 71 -2.24 -10.98 1.73
N LEU A 72 -1.60 -11.15 2.89
CA LEU A 72 -0.17 -10.85 3.01
C LEU A 72 0.53 -11.82 2.06
N GLY A 73 1.09 -11.29 0.98
CA GLY A 73 2.04 -12.04 0.18
C GLY A 73 3.16 -12.53 1.09
N GLU A 74 3.30 -13.85 1.20
CA GLU A 74 4.48 -14.50 1.76
C GLU A 74 5.69 -13.94 1.00
N ALA A 75 6.45 -13.09 1.69
CA ALA A 75 7.77 -12.69 1.26
C ALA A 75 8.60 -13.97 1.11
N SER A 76 9.04 -14.22 -0.12
CA SER A 76 10.08 -15.21 -0.40
C SER A 76 11.33 -14.75 0.33
N ASP A 77 11.71 -15.46 1.40
CA ASP A 77 13.02 -15.36 2.06
C ASP A 77 14.08 -15.84 1.06
N ASP A 78 14.44 -14.98 0.11
CA ASP A 78 15.71 -15.06 -0.57
C ASP A 78 16.75 -14.47 0.39
N ASP A 79 17.60 -15.35 0.94
CA ASP A 79 18.77 -15.07 1.79
C ASP A 79 19.85 -14.24 1.05
N ASP A 80 19.50 -13.07 0.53
CA ASP A 80 20.44 -12.00 0.31
C ASP A 80 20.55 -11.22 1.62
N PHE A 81 21.72 -11.29 2.25
CA PHE A 81 22.11 -10.56 3.45
C PHE A 81 22.08 -9.03 3.19
N GLN A 82 20.89 -8.45 3.03
CA GLN A 82 20.62 -7.04 3.19
C GLN A 82 20.63 -6.78 4.70
N LEU A 83 21.63 -6.03 5.13
CA LEU A 83 21.68 -5.55 6.49
C LEU A 83 20.53 -4.55 6.64
N ASP A 84 19.39 -5.00 7.15
CA ASP A 84 18.22 -4.18 7.47
C ASP A 84 18.58 -3.24 8.65
N CYS A 85 19.39 -2.22 8.36
CA CYS A 85 19.44 -1.01 9.16
C CYS A 85 18.08 -0.35 8.99
N ALA A 86 17.19 -0.57 9.97
CA ALA A 86 15.89 0.04 10.18
C ALA A 86 15.49 1.07 9.10
N ALA A 87 14.88 0.59 8.02
CA ALA A 87 14.24 1.42 7.03
C ALA A 87 12.98 2.04 7.65
N SER A 88 13.17 3.19 8.30
CA SER A 88 12.10 4.16 8.51
C SER A 88 11.58 4.54 7.12
N GLY A 89 10.38 4.04 6.78
CA GLY A 89 9.79 4.17 5.46
C GLY A 89 9.63 5.61 5.02
N PHE A 90 10.58 6.10 4.24
CA PHE A 90 10.37 7.18 3.29
C PHE A 90 10.32 6.55 1.90
N GLY A 91 9.16 6.66 1.26
CA GLY A 91 8.88 6.09 -0.04
C GLY A 91 9.92 6.52 -1.06
N ASP A 92 10.58 5.51 -1.62
CA ASP A 92 11.41 5.56 -2.82
C ASP A 92 10.56 6.13 -3.96
N SER A 93 10.67 7.45 -4.14
CA SER A 93 10.19 8.12 -5.34
C SER A 93 11.31 8.02 -6.37
N ASP A 94 11.21 6.97 -7.17
CA ASP A 94 11.87 6.81 -8.45
C ASP A 94 11.55 8.01 -9.35
N ASP A 95 12.48 8.95 -9.44
CA ASP A 95 12.61 9.86 -10.58
C ASP A 95 14.10 10.20 -10.72
N GLY A 96 14.64 9.86 -11.88
CA GLY A 96 16.07 9.74 -12.09
C GLY A 96 16.84 11.03 -12.36
N ASP A 97 18.15 10.79 -12.46
CA ASP A 97 19.14 11.51 -13.28
C ASP A 97 19.62 12.85 -12.64
N ASP A 98 20.88 13.31 -12.63
CA ASP A 98 22.17 12.93 -13.22
C ASP A 98 23.24 13.86 -12.58
N GLY A 99 24.46 13.38 -12.27
CA GLY A 99 25.57 14.29 -11.94
C GLY A 99 26.85 13.79 -11.27
N LEU A 100 27.70 13.10 -12.04
CA LEU A 100 29.18 13.15 -11.98
C LEU A 100 29.93 12.43 -10.84
N PHE A 101 30.28 11.15 -11.06
CA PHE A 101 31.68 10.69 -11.10
C PHE A 101 31.76 9.36 -11.88
N PHE A 102 32.28 9.46 -13.11
CA PHE A 102 32.54 8.34 -14.03
C PHE A 102 33.68 7.47 -13.49
N LEU A 103 33.38 6.23 -13.09
CA LEU A 103 34.36 5.15 -13.16
C LEU A 103 33.73 4.01 -13.97
N ASP A 104 34.18 3.92 -15.21
CA ASP A 104 33.89 2.87 -16.19
C ASP A 104 34.09 1.49 -15.57
N HIS A 105 33.00 0.75 -15.41
CA HIS A 105 33.05 -0.70 -15.34
C HIS A 105 32.00 -1.27 -16.29
N ASP A 106 32.49 -1.65 -17.47
CA ASP A 106 31.82 -2.52 -18.43
C ASP A 106 31.12 -3.69 -17.71
N LYS A 107 29.78 -3.62 -17.64
CA LYS A 107 28.93 -4.77 -17.38
C LYS A 107 28.02 -4.98 -18.57
N THR A 108 28.47 -5.86 -19.46
CA THR A 108 27.65 -6.47 -20.49
C THR A 108 26.60 -7.38 -19.82
N HIS A 109 25.43 -6.83 -19.52
CA HIS A 109 24.27 -7.63 -19.12
C HIS A 109 23.71 -8.33 -20.36
N LYS A 110 24.13 -9.58 -20.54
CA LYS A 110 23.60 -10.53 -21.51
C LYS A 110 22.27 -11.06 -20.94
N HIS A 111 21.14 -10.62 -21.48
CA HIS A 111 19.85 -11.26 -21.22
C HIS A 111 19.89 -12.71 -21.74
N GLN A 112 20.01 -13.67 -20.82
CA GLN A 112 19.59 -15.04 -21.08
C GLN A 112 18.06 -15.07 -21.05
N ARG A 113 17.46 -15.07 -22.25
CA ARG A 113 16.12 -15.64 -22.43
C ARG A 113 16.26 -17.14 -22.29
N GLU A 114 15.70 -17.70 -21.23
CA GLU A 114 15.44 -19.13 -21.17
C GLU A 114 14.22 -19.43 -22.03
N ASP A 115 14.47 -20.18 -23.09
CA ASP A 115 13.47 -20.91 -23.85
C ASP A 115 12.86 -21.99 -22.94
N SER A 116 11.56 -21.86 -22.65
CA SER A 116 10.76 -22.99 -22.19
C SER A 116 9.60 -23.22 -23.15
N SER A 117 9.69 -24.38 -23.76
CA SER A 117 8.92 -24.99 -24.83
C SER A 117 7.49 -25.38 -24.49
N ALA A 118 6.71 -25.53 -25.56
CA ALA A 118 5.63 -26.51 -25.73
C ALA A 118 4.31 -26.27 -24.99
N ARG A 119 3.39 -25.60 -25.69
CA ARG A 119 1.98 -26.03 -25.68
C ARG A 119 1.41 -25.99 -27.10
N GLU A 120 1.42 -27.15 -27.73
CA GLU A 120 0.65 -27.47 -28.93
C GLU A 120 -0.84 -27.55 -28.57
N SER A 121 -1.68 -26.90 -29.37
CA SER A 121 -3.11 -27.19 -29.57
C SER A 121 -3.63 -26.23 -30.66
N SER A 122 -3.38 -26.50 -31.94
CA SER A 122 -4.27 -27.25 -32.85
C SER A 122 -5.63 -26.59 -33.15
N THR A 123 -5.62 -25.79 -34.24
CA THR A 123 -6.64 -25.68 -35.31
C THR A 123 -7.89 -24.76 -35.14
N PRO A 124 -8.54 -24.30 -36.25
CA PRO A 124 -8.01 -23.44 -37.32
C PRO A 124 -9.07 -22.35 -37.75
N PRO A 125 -9.16 -21.83 -39.00
CA PRO A 125 -9.05 -20.40 -39.31
C PRO A 125 -10.36 -19.73 -39.78
N VAL A 126 -10.53 -18.43 -39.50
CA VAL A 126 -11.50 -17.60 -40.21
C VAL A 126 -10.76 -16.69 -41.18
N LYS A 127 -10.76 -17.10 -42.45
CA LYS A 127 -10.72 -16.23 -43.64
C LYS A 127 -11.94 -15.29 -43.56
N LEU A 128 -11.95 -14.04 -44.01
CA LEU A 128 -11.54 -13.55 -45.33
C LEU A 128 -11.75 -12.02 -45.31
N GLU A 129 -10.86 -11.29 -45.99
CA GLU A 129 -11.09 -10.06 -46.79
C GLU A 129 -11.82 -8.85 -46.15
N ASP A 130 -11.10 -7.74 -45.98
CA ASP A 130 -11.41 -6.53 -46.77
C ASP A 130 -10.24 -5.53 -46.77
N ASP A 131 -10.18 -4.76 -47.84
CA ASP A 131 -9.06 -3.97 -48.36
C ASP A 131 -8.45 -2.93 -47.41
N GLY A 132 -7.12 -2.88 -47.40
CA GLY A 132 -6.37 -1.85 -46.65
C GLY A 132 -4.86 -1.99 -46.79
N THR A 133 -4.35 -1.75 -48.00
CA THR A 133 -2.94 -1.50 -48.31
C THR A 133 -2.24 -0.68 -47.22
N PHE A 134 -1.36 -1.31 -46.43
CA PHE A 134 -0.30 -0.63 -45.69
C PHE A 134 1.01 -0.86 -46.43
N ILE A 135 1.34 0.08 -47.31
CA ILE A 135 2.67 0.26 -47.88
C ILE A 135 3.55 0.73 -46.70
N ILE A 136 4.39 -0.16 -46.18
CA ILE A 136 5.51 0.26 -45.33
C ILE A 136 6.58 0.75 -46.30
N ASP A 137 6.55 2.06 -46.53
CA ASP A 137 7.53 2.75 -47.35
C ASP A 137 8.91 2.67 -46.69
N ASP A 138 9.83 2.27 -47.55
CA ASP A 138 11.25 2.05 -47.34
C ASP A 138 11.96 3.39 -47.09
N ILE A 139 12.10 3.79 -45.83
CA ILE A 139 12.81 5.01 -45.46
C ILE A 139 14.32 4.79 -45.65
N SER A 140 14.74 5.12 -46.86
CA SER A 140 16.12 5.28 -47.31
C SER A 140 16.89 6.18 -46.35
N ALA A 141 17.87 5.60 -45.64
CA ALA A 141 18.81 6.32 -44.80
C ALA A 141 19.79 7.15 -45.65
N VAL A 142 19.43 8.40 -45.95
CA VAL A 142 20.34 9.40 -46.52
C VAL A 142 21.15 10.03 -45.39
N LYS A 143 22.40 9.60 -45.22
CA LYS A 143 23.42 10.28 -44.40
C LYS A 143 23.81 11.60 -45.08
N ALA A 144 23.24 12.71 -44.62
CA ALA A 144 23.75 14.05 -44.96
C ALA A 144 24.93 14.41 -44.02
N PRO A 145 26.02 15.02 -44.53
CA PRO A 145 27.12 15.51 -43.69
C PRO A 145 26.70 16.78 -42.92
N PRO A 146 27.22 17.00 -41.70
CA PRO A 146 26.89 18.17 -40.90
C PRO A 146 27.47 19.44 -41.53
N VAL A 147 26.59 20.29 -42.07
CA VAL A 147 26.92 21.66 -42.46
C VAL A 147 27.16 22.45 -41.17
N ARG A 148 28.42 22.84 -40.96
CA ARG A 148 28.80 23.79 -39.90
C ARG A 148 28.25 25.17 -40.27
N HIS A 149 27.20 25.57 -39.57
CA HIS A 149 26.68 26.93 -39.66
C HIS A 149 27.54 27.82 -38.75
N ASP A 150 28.53 28.48 -39.34
CA ASP A 150 29.29 29.55 -38.68
C ASP A 150 28.36 30.74 -38.38
N GLY A 151 28.41 31.23 -37.13
CA GLY A 151 28.40 32.68 -36.89
C GLY A 151 27.07 33.44 -36.75
N LEU A 152 25.95 32.86 -36.30
CA LEU A 152 24.83 33.66 -35.79
C LEU A 152 24.41 33.24 -34.36
N PHE A 153 25.19 33.70 -33.38
CA PHE A 153 24.78 33.81 -31.96
C PHE A 153 23.79 34.97 -31.78
N GLY A 154 22.71 34.94 -32.54
CA GLY A 154 21.61 35.88 -32.48
C GLY A 154 20.33 35.14 -32.77
N ARG A 155 19.91 34.27 -31.85
CA ARG A 155 18.54 33.76 -31.86
C ARG A 155 17.63 34.97 -31.67
N GLY A 156 17.02 35.42 -32.76
CA GLY A 156 15.94 36.38 -32.71
C GLY A 156 14.78 35.74 -31.95
N GLN A 157 14.71 35.99 -30.64
CA GLN A 157 13.47 35.79 -29.92
C GLN A 157 12.42 36.66 -30.61
N ALA A 158 11.28 36.04 -30.93
CA ALA A 158 10.17 36.77 -31.50
C ALA A 158 9.84 37.94 -30.57
N LYS A 159 9.71 39.14 -31.14
CA LYS A 159 9.38 40.39 -30.45
C LYS A 159 8.05 40.17 -29.69
N GLY A 160 8.13 39.79 -28.42
CA GLY A 160 6.97 39.40 -27.60
C GLY A 160 7.18 38.20 -26.68
N GLU A 161 8.21 37.35 -26.88
CA GLU A 161 8.61 36.38 -25.86
C GLU A 161 9.30 37.11 -24.72
N THR A 162 8.62 37.18 -23.58
CA THR A 162 9.20 37.65 -22.32
C THR A 162 10.50 36.88 -22.06
N LEU A 163 11.59 37.62 -21.82
CA LEU A 163 12.89 37.04 -21.47
C LEU A 163 12.66 35.96 -20.40
N ALA A 164 13.30 34.81 -20.59
CA ALA A 164 13.14 33.68 -19.68
C ALA A 164 13.44 34.15 -18.25
N ALA A 165 12.57 33.81 -17.29
CA ALA A 165 12.50 34.38 -15.94
C ALA A 165 13.70 34.06 -15.02
N TYR A 166 14.85 33.70 -15.59
CA TYR A 166 16.06 33.25 -14.93
C TYR A 166 16.84 34.35 -14.22
N ASP A 167 16.58 35.63 -14.52
CA ASP A 167 17.40 36.74 -14.02
C ASP A 167 16.91 37.33 -12.69
N LYS A 168 15.75 36.90 -12.17
CA LYS A 168 15.27 37.38 -10.86
C LYS A 168 16.10 36.77 -9.73
N PRO A 169 16.83 37.57 -8.92
CA PRO A 169 17.56 37.05 -7.77
C PRO A 169 16.58 36.39 -6.79
N VAL A 170 17.04 35.35 -6.11
CA VAL A 170 16.26 34.67 -5.07
C VAL A 170 16.48 35.39 -3.76
N SER A 171 15.43 35.96 -3.20
CA SER A 171 15.41 36.62 -1.89
C SER A 171 14.79 35.74 -0.81
N HIS A 172 15.05 36.07 0.45
CA HIS A 172 14.37 35.43 1.60
C HIS A 172 12.88 35.83 1.71
N ILE A 173 12.53 37.03 1.22
CA ILE A 173 11.14 37.46 1.05
C ILE A 173 10.61 36.82 -0.23
N LEU A 174 9.55 36.02 -0.11
CA LEU A 174 8.93 35.31 -1.22
C LEU A 174 8.11 36.28 -2.08
N ASP A 175 8.39 36.31 -3.38
CA ASP A 175 7.51 36.92 -4.37
C ASP A 175 6.21 36.11 -4.50
N ASP A 176 5.15 36.70 -5.07
CA ASP A 176 3.87 36.00 -5.33
C ASP A 176 4.03 34.71 -6.16
N ASP A 177 5.04 34.67 -7.05
CA ASP A 177 5.39 33.49 -7.84
C ASP A 177 6.14 32.46 -7.00
N ASP A 178 7.10 32.88 -6.18
CA ASP A 178 7.89 31.98 -5.34
C ASP A 178 7.02 31.37 -4.22
N GLN A 179 6.08 32.13 -3.64
CA GLN A 179 5.09 31.62 -2.69
C GLN A 179 4.20 30.54 -3.32
N LEU A 180 3.64 30.81 -4.51
CA LEU A 180 2.80 29.84 -5.20
C LEU A 180 3.58 28.56 -5.56
N MET A 181 4.85 28.71 -5.93
CA MET A 181 5.74 27.60 -6.25
C MET A 181 6.00 26.72 -5.02
N MET A 182 6.28 27.32 -3.87
CA MET A 182 6.47 26.63 -2.59
C MET A 182 5.18 25.92 -2.13
N ASP A 183 4.04 26.62 -2.13
CA ASP A 183 2.73 26.07 -1.75
C ASP A 183 2.35 24.84 -2.60
N MET A 184 2.68 24.85 -3.89
CA MET A 184 2.43 23.70 -4.75
C MET A 184 3.39 22.55 -4.46
N ARG A 185 4.66 22.84 -4.15
CA ARG A 185 5.60 21.78 -3.79
C ARG A 185 5.21 21.09 -2.49
N GLU A 186 4.75 21.85 -1.50
CA GLU A 186 4.24 21.32 -0.22
C GLU A 186 2.98 20.47 -0.39
N LYS A 187 2.14 20.80 -1.37
CA LYS A 187 0.96 19.99 -1.75
C LYS A 187 1.29 18.74 -2.58
N GLY A 188 2.57 18.47 -2.84
CA GLY A 188 3.01 17.28 -3.58
C GLY A 188 2.86 17.37 -5.10
N PHE A 189 2.71 18.57 -5.67
CA PHE A 189 2.72 18.72 -7.13
C PHE A 189 4.12 18.49 -7.71
N SER A 190 4.18 17.75 -8.82
CA SER A 190 5.44 17.55 -9.58
C SER A 190 5.89 18.86 -10.25
N ASP A 191 7.20 19.02 -10.47
CA ASP A 191 7.76 20.23 -11.09
C ASP A 191 7.17 20.51 -12.48
N ARG A 192 6.80 19.46 -13.22
CA ARG A 192 6.10 19.59 -14.51
C ARG A 192 4.69 20.18 -14.36
N GLN A 193 3.92 19.73 -13.36
CA GLN A 193 2.59 20.28 -13.08
C GLN A 193 2.66 21.73 -12.59
N ILE A 194 3.67 22.05 -11.78
CA ILE A 194 3.94 23.42 -11.35
C ILE A 194 4.20 24.29 -12.59
N ALA A 195 5.17 23.93 -13.45
CA ALA A 195 5.45 24.67 -14.68
C ALA A 195 4.20 24.86 -15.57
N GLN A 196 3.38 23.82 -15.71
CA GLN A 196 2.15 23.88 -16.50
C GLN A 196 1.12 24.84 -15.90
N LYS A 197 0.98 24.87 -14.57
CA LYS A 197 0.08 25.80 -13.88
C LYS A 197 0.54 27.25 -14.05
N PHE A 198 1.83 27.53 -13.90
CA PHE A 198 2.38 28.88 -14.14
C PHE A 198 2.10 29.38 -15.56
N ARG A 199 2.25 28.51 -16.57
CA ARG A 199 1.88 28.81 -17.96
C ARG A 199 0.38 29.08 -18.12
N LYS A 200 -0.46 28.28 -17.47
CA LYS A 200 -1.93 28.42 -17.53
C LYS A 200 -2.41 29.72 -16.88
N ASP A 201 -1.80 30.09 -15.76
CA ASP A 201 -2.15 31.30 -15.01
C ASP A 201 -1.59 32.59 -15.67
N GLY A 202 -0.84 32.46 -16.78
CA GLY A 202 -0.23 33.59 -17.48
C GLY A 202 0.89 34.28 -16.69
N ARG A 203 1.47 33.57 -15.72
CA ARG A 203 2.60 34.02 -14.89
C ARG A 203 3.94 33.81 -15.61
N ASN A 204 5.05 34.00 -14.91
CA ASN A 204 6.38 33.73 -15.44
C ASN A 204 6.51 32.28 -15.92
N ASN A 205 6.95 32.12 -17.17
CA ASN A 205 7.12 30.81 -17.81
C ASN A 205 8.39 30.12 -17.30
N TYR A 206 8.30 29.46 -16.14
CA TYR A 206 9.37 28.61 -15.64
C TYR A 206 9.50 27.32 -16.46
N GLU A 207 10.73 26.84 -16.61
CA GLU A 207 11.02 25.51 -17.13
C GLU A 207 10.90 24.49 -15.99
N TYR A 208 10.34 23.31 -16.27
CA TYR A 208 10.15 22.30 -15.22
C TYR A 208 11.46 21.92 -14.51
N LYS A 209 12.58 21.84 -15.24
CA LYS A 209 13.91 21.54 -14.66
C LYS A 209 14.44 22.62 -13.73
N SER A 210 13.98 23.88 -13.88
CA SER A 210 14.50 24.99 -13.08
C SER A 210 13.69 25.27 -11.82
N ILE A 211 12.50 24.70 -11.69
CA ILE A 211 11.62 24.86 -10.53
C ILE A 211 12.27 24.26 -9.28
N GLY A 212 12.73 23.00 -9.33
CA GLY A 212 13.41 22.36 -8.20
C GLY A 212 14.64 23.14 -7.71
N THR A 213 15.50 23.57 -8.64
CA THR A 213 16.67 24.40 -8.32
C THR A 213 16.29 25.78 -7.76
N ARG A 214 15.19 26.40 -8.21
CA ARG A 214 14.72 27.68 -7.66
C ARG A 214 14.16 27.50 -6.25
N ILE A 215 13.32 26.49 -6.01
CA ILE A 215 12.82 26.11 -4.67
C ILE A 215 13.97 25.86 -3.70
N SER A 216 15.00 25.10 -4.11
CA SER A 216 16.17 24.85 -3.26
C SER A 216 16.90 26.13 -2.88
N ARG A 217 17.10 27.05 -3.83
CA ARG A 217 17.74 28.35 -3.55
C ARG A 217 16.89 29.23 -2.63
N ILE A 218 15.56 29.18 -2.77
CA ILE A 218 14.64 29.90 -1.88
C ILE A 218 14.79 29.40 -0.44
N LYS A 219 14.77 28.08 -0.25
CA LYS A 219 14.96 27.47 1.08
C LYS A 219 16.31 27.83 1.69
N MET A 220 17.38 27.84 0.89
CA MET A 220 18.71 28.29 1.34
C MET A 220 18.69 29.77 1.78
N ALA A 221 18.12 30.67 0.97
CA ALA A 221 18.01 32.09 1.32
C ALA A 221 17.16 32.32 2.59
N GLN A 222 16.11 31.53 2.79
CA GLN A 222 15.32 31.56 4.02
C GLN A 222 16.11 31.05 5.24
N ALA A 223 16.85 29.96 5.10
CA ALA A 223 17.72 29.43 6.16
C ALA A 223 18.81 30.43 6.54
N GLU A 224 19.50 31.03 5.55
CA GLU A 224 20.51 32.08 5.77
C GLU A 224 19.92 33.30 6.51
N ASN A 225 18.68 33.68 6.18
CA ASN A 225 18.00 34.76 6.90
C ASN A 225 17.66 34.36 8.34
N VAL A 226 17.24 33.12 8.59
CA VAL A 226 17.02 32.62 9.97
C VAL A 226 18.33 32.61 10.75
N ASP A 227 19.44 32.17 10.15
CA ASP A 227 20.77 32.21 10.75
C ASP A 227 21.21 33.65 11.08
N PHE A 228 20.94 34.59 10.17
CA PHE A 228 21.17 36.01 10.42
C PHE A 228 20.35 36.51 11.61
N LEU A 229 19.05 36.20 11.67
CA LEU A 229 18.17 36.60 12.78
C LEU A 229 18.61 36.00 14.13
N LEU A 230 19.07 34.75 14.15
CA LEU A 230 19.63 34.10 15.34
C LEU A 230 20.93 34.78 15.78
N LYS A 231 21.81 35.10 14.83
CA LYS A 231 23.10 35.74 15.11
C LYS A 231 22.97 37.16 15.64
N GLU A 232 22.02 37.93 15.12
CA GLU A 232 21.73 39.29 15.59
C GLU A 232 20.85 39.30 16.86
N GLY A 233 20.35 38.15 17.30
CA GLY A 233 19.51 38.02 18.48
C GLY A 233 18.05 38.50 18.29
N TYR A 234 17.60 38.64 17.04
CA TYR A 234 16.18 38.91 16.73
C TYR A 234 15.32 37.65 16.86
N LYS A 235 15.92 36.47 16.72
CA LYS A 235 15.31 35.18 16.98
C LYS A 235 16.10 34.46 18.05
N GLU A 236 15.41 33.78 18.95
CA GLU A 236 16.00 32.92 19.97
C GLU A 236 15.63 31.45 19.69
N TRP A 237 16.46 30.53 20.15
CA TRP A 237 16.16 29.10 20.13
C TRP A 237 15.07 28.77 21.15
N MET A 238 14.02 28.07 20.71
CA MET A 238 12.95 27.62 21.59
C MET A 238 13.24 26.21 22.12
N LEU A 239 12.63 25.85 23.25
CA LEU A 239 12.76 24.50 23.82
C LEU A 239 12.27 23.41 22.84
N GLU A 240 11.23 23.71 22.06
CA GLU A 240 10.72 22.83 21.01
C GLU A 240 11.75 22.60 19.91
N ASP A 241 12.49 23.65 19.53
CA ASP A 241 13.56 23.57 18.53
C ASP A 241 14.73 22.72 19.05
N ASP A 242 15.08 22.85 20.34
CA ASP A 242 16.12 22.02 20.97
C ASP A 242 15.74 20.53 20.97
N ARG A 243 14.47 20.20 21.24
CA ARG A 243 13.99 18.82 21.18
C ARG A 243 14.08 18.26 19.77
N LEU A 244 13.65 19.05 18.77
CA LEU A 244 13.74 18.66 17.37
C LEU A 244 15.19 18.50 16.93
N LEU A 245 16.09 19.39 17.37
CA LEU A 245 17.51 19.32 17.09
C LEU A 245 18.14 18.04 17.63
N ILE A 246 17.85 17.69 18.89
CA ILE A 246 18.36 16.44 19.50
C ILE A 246 17.85 15.21 18.75
N GLN A 247 16.56 15.20 18.37
CA GLN A 247 15.98 14.12 17.59
C GLN A 247 16.66 14.00 16.22
N ALA A 248 16.73 15.10 15.46
CA ALA A 248 17.34 15.12 14.13
C ALA A 248 18.82 14.72 14.16
N TYR A 249 19.54 15.14 15.21
CA TYR A 249 20.92 14.75 15.43
C TYR A 249 21.06 13.23 15.66
N ALA A 250 20.19 12.64 16.49
CA ALA A 250 20.19 11.21 16.74
C ALA A 250 19.87 10.38 15.48
N GLU A 251 18.92 10.86 14.66
CA GLU A 251 18.56 10.24 13.38
C GLU A 251 19.73 10.30 12.39
N ALA A 252 20.37 11.47 12.24
CA ALA A 252 21.54 11.64 11.38
C ALA A 252 22.73 10.76 11.82
N ASP A 253 22.98 10.66 13.13
CA ASP A 253 24.02 9.78 13.66
C ASP A 253 23.71 8.30 13.36
N ALA A 254 22.44 7.88 13.42
CA ALA A 254 22.04 6.53 13.06
C ALA A 254 22.34 6.23 11.58
N GLU A 255 21.97 7.12 10.67
CA GLU A 255 22.25 6.98 9.23
C GLU A 255 23.75 6.91 8.94
N ILE A 256 24.53 7.83 9.51
CA ILE A 256 25.99 7.86 9.35
C ILE A 256 26.62 6.58 9.90
N ASN A 257 26.14 6.06 11.03
CA ASN A 257 26.66 4.82 11.59
C ASN A 257 26.37 3.62 10.68
N CYS A 258 25.16 3.52 10.10
CA CYS A 258 24.85 2.49 9.10
C CYS A 258 25.79 2.58 7.89
N ASP A 259 26.08 3.79 7.40
CA ASP A 259 27.04 4.00 6.29
C ASP A 259 28.47 3.65 6.67
N ILE A 260 28.91 4.00 7.88
CA ILE A 260 30.22 3.61 8.41
C ILE A 260 30.33 2.09 8.47
N GLU A 261 29.28 1.38 8.92
CA GLU A 261 29.25 -0.09 8.95
C GLU A 261 29.29 -0.68 7.55
N ARG A 262 28.52 -0.13 6.60
CA ARG A 262 28.58 -0.51 5.19
C ARG A 262 29.97 -0.32 4.61
N LEU A 263 30.62 0.81 4.87
CA LEU A 263 31.99 1.09 4.44
C LEU A 263 33.01 0.16 5.11
N ARG A 264 32.83 -0.18 6.39
CA ARG A 264 33.66 -1.17 7.10
C ARG A 264 33.51 -2.56 6.47
N ALA A 265 32.30 -2.99 6.13
CA ALA A 265 32.07 -4.25 5.42
C ALA A 265 32.68 -4.22 4.01
N TRP A 266 32.54 -3.09 3.30
CA TRP A 266 33.08 -2.91 1.96
C TRP A 266 34.62 -2.87 1.92
N ARG A 267 35.26 -2.32 2.96
CA ARG A 267 36.72 -2.30 3.12
C ARG A 267 37.33 -3.68 2.88
N PHE A 268 36.78 -4.72 3.50
CA PHE A 268 37.34 -6.07 3.36
C PHE A 268 37.06 -6.72 2.00
N ARG A 269 36.01 -6.30 1.29
CA ARG A 269 35.84 -6.66 -0.13
C ARG A 269 37.00 -6.11 -0.96
N LYS A 270 37.38 -4.85 -0.72
CA LYS A 270 38.55 -4.23 -1.36
C LYS A 270 39.85 -4.89 -0.94
N VAL A 271 40.04 -5.21 0.35
CA VAL A 271 41.23 -5.93 0.83
C VAL A 271 41.37 -7.28 0.11
N ALA A 272 40.32 -8.10 0.05
CA ALA A 272 40.35 -9.38 -0.66
C ALA A 272 40.67 -9.21 -2.15
N GLU A 273 40.12 -8.17 -2.79
CA GLU A 273 40.46 -7.82 -4.17
C GLU A 273 41.93 -7.44 -4.34
N HIS A 274 42.47 -6.61 -3.45
CA HIS A 274 43.89 -6.24 -3.46
C HIS A 274 44.80 -7.44 -3.18
N MET A 275 44.43 -8.33 -2.28
CA MET A 275 45.17 -9.58 -2.02
C MET A 275 45.24 -10.46 -3.27
N ARG A 276 44.15 -10.59 -4.04
CA ARG A 276 44.13 -11.31 -5.33
C ARG A 276 45.00 -10.66 -6.40
N ARG A 277 45.14 -9.33 -6.38
CA ARG A 277 46.04 -8.60 -7.30
C ARG A 277 47.50 -8.83 -6.98
N ILE A 278 47.85 -8.91 -5.69
CA ILE A 278 49.20 -9.18 -5.21
C ILE A 278 49.55 -10.65 -5.48
N ASP A 279 48.72 -11.57 -5.01
CA ASP A 279 48.89 -13.01 -5.15
C ASP A 279 47.68 -13.63 -5.83
N LYS A 280 47.85 -14.09 -7.08
CA LYS A 280 46.77 -14.68 -7.88
C LYS A 280 46.19 -15.97 -7.28
N ASN A 281 46.96 -16.68 -6.47
CA ASN A 281 46.54 -17.91 -5.80
C ASN A 281 45.75 -17.62 -4.51
N SER A 282 45.71 -16.37 -4.07
CA SER A 282 45.08 -15.93 -2.82
C SER A 282 43.57 -15.73 -3.02
N MET A 283 42.81 -16.82 -3.06
CA MET A 283 41.36 -16.80 -3.27
C MET A 283 40.57 -16.65 -1.95
N PHE A 284 41.02 -15.78 -1.04
CA PHE A 284 40.32 -15.53 0.22
C PHE A 284 39.06 -14.69 0.01
N SER A 285 38.00 -15.02 0.75
CA SER A 285 36.78 -14.22 0.82
C SER A 285 37.00 -12.96 1.66
N ALA A 286 36.13 -11.96 1.48
CA ALA A 286 36.16 -10.74 2.30
C ALA A 286 36.01 -11.04 3.80
N THR A 287 35.16 -12.01 4.15
CA THR A 287 34.94 -12.47 5.53
C THR A 287 36.21 -13.09 6.11
N ALA A 288 36.86 -14.01 5.39
CA ALA A 288 38.11 -14.62 5.83
C ALA A 288 39.22 -13.57 6.05
N CYS A 289 39.32 -12.56 5.19
CA CYS A 289 40.26 -11.45 5.36
C CYS A 289 39.95 -10.61 6.61
N ARG A 290 38.65 -10.35 6.89
CA ARG A 290 38.20 -9.64 8.08
C ARG A 290 38.56 -10.41 9.35
N ASP A 291 38.15 -11.67 9.44
CA ASP A 291 38.37 -12.50 10.62
C ASP A 291 39.86 -12.65 10.92
N ARG A 292 40.68 -12.85 9.88
CA ARG A 292 42.13 -12.92 10.04
C ARG A 292 42.71 -11.58 10.51
N TYR A 293 42.28 -10.46 9.94
CA TYR A 293 42.73 -9.14 10.39
C TYR A 293 42.35 -8.86 11.84
N ASP A 294 41.12 -9.16 12.24
CA ASP A 294 40.62 -8.95 13.59
C ASP A 294 41.39 -9.83 14.60
N THR A 295 41.66 -11.10 14.27
CA THR A 295 42.50 -11.98 15.11
C THR A 295 43.94 -11.46 15.22
N LEU A 296 44.50 -10.86 14.16
CA LEU A 296 45.84 -10.27 14.16
C LEU A 296 45.90 -9.02 15.04
N ILE A 297 44.96 -8.09 14.89
CA ILE A 297 44.90 -6.86 15.70
C ILE A 297 44.65 -7.18 17.17
N THR A 298 43.82 -8.18 17.45
CA THR A 298 43.55 -8.63 18.83
C THR A 298 44.74 -9.38 19.45
N GLY A 299 45.73 -9.79 18.64
CA GLY A 299 46.85 -10.63 19.09
C GLY A 299 46.46 -12.09 19.38
N LYS A 300 45.29 -12.54 18.90
CA LYS A 300 44.79 -13.91 19.03
C LYS A 300 45.03 -14.74 17.76
N ALA A 301 45.85 -14.23 16.83
CA ALA A 301 46.07 -14.89 15.56
C ALA A 301 46.75 -16.24 15.76
N VAL A 302 46.05 -17.28 15.31
CA VAL A 302 46.49 -18.66 15.24
C VAL A 302 47.73 -18.73 14.32
N ILE A 303 48.87 -19.14 14.89
CA ILE A 303 50.12 -19.40 14.17
C ILE A 303 49.88 -20.58 13.20
N PRO A 304 50.36 -20.52 11.94
CA PRO A 304 50.28 -21.66 11.04
C PRO A 304 50.92 -22.92 11.63
N SER A 305 50.28 -24.08 11.48
CA SER A 305 50.70 -25.35 12.12
C SER A 305 52.13 -25.79 11.80
N ALA A 306 52.66 -25.42 10.62
CA ALA A 306 54.03 -25.74 10.23
C ALA A 306 55.10 -24.93 10.99
N LEU A 307 54.72 -23.80 11.60
CA LEU A 307 55.62 -22.92 12.36
C LEU A 307 55.38 -23.02 13.87
N ASP A 308 54.49 -23.92 14.29
CA ASP A 308 54.17 -24.12 15.70
C ASP A 308 55.15 -25.07 16.38
N ASP A 309 55.28 -24.95 17.70
CA ASP A 309 56.26 -25.72 18.49
C ASP A 309 55.96 -27.23 18.45
N ASN A 310 54.68 -27.61 18.34
CA ASN A 310 54.21 -29.00 18.26
C ASN A 310 53.21 -29.20 17.10
N PRO A 311 53.70 -29.44 15.86
CA PRO A 311 52.83 -29.51 14.67
C PRO A 311 51.83 -30.67 14.70
N THR A 312 52.20 -31.80 15.30
CA THR A 312 51.36 -33.01 15.35
C THR A 312 50.11 -32.83 16.21
N ALA A 313 50.26 -32.24 17.39
CA ALA A 313 49.14 -31.95 18.30
C ALA A 313 48.13 -30.99 17.65
N ARG A 314 48.63 -29.98 16.94
CA ARG A 314 47.79 -28.99 16.25
C ARG A 314 47.01 -29.56 15.07
N LEU A 315 47.60 -30.50 14.34
CA LEU A 315 46.90 -31.21 13.27
C LEU A 315 45.73 -32.03 13.83
N ALA A 316 45.94 -32.73 14.95
CA ALA A 316 44.88 -33.49 15.62
C ALA A 316 43.75 -32.58 16.14
N GLU A 317 44.06 -31.41 16.70
CA GLU A 317 43.06 -30.41 17.10
C GLU A 317 42.26 -29.87 15.90
N MET A 318 42.93 -29.59 14.78
CA MET A 318 42.25 -29.16 13.56
C MET A 318 41.35 -30.25 12.97
N GLU A 319 41.73 -31.52 13.06
CA GLU A 319 40.91 -32.66 12.63
C GLU A 319 39.66 -32.78 13.52
N ALA A 320 39.82 -32.75 14.84
CA ALA A 320 38.69 -32.74 15.77
C ALA A 320 37.73 -31.54 15.55
N TYR A 321 38.29 -30.36 15.24
CA TYR A 321 37.48 -29.20 14.89
C TYR A 321 36.69 -29.42 13.58
N ARG A 322 37.30 -30.03 12.56
CA ARG A 322 36.59 -30.36 11.30
C ARG A 322 35.45 -31.33 11.55
N ASP A 323 35.69 -32.39 12.32
CA ASP A 323 34.68 -33.39 12.66
C ASP A 323 33.52 -32.75 13.43
N SER A 324 33.81 -31.90 14.42
CA SER A 324 32.77 -31.19 15.17
C SER A 324 31.96 -30.24 14.29
N ARG A 325 32.58 -29.55 13.32
CA ARG A 325 31.89 -28.65 12.40
C ARG A 325 31.06 -29.41 11.36
N GLU A 326 31.51 -30.58 10.93
CA GLU A 326 30.72 -31.47 10.06
C GLU A 326 29.49 -32.01 10.79
N ALA A 327 29.62 -32.42 12.06
CA ALA A 327 28.48 -32.81 12.89
C ALA A 327 27.47 -31.65 13.08
N ILE A 328 27.94 -30.40 13.20
CA ILE A 328 27.06 -29.23 13.26
C ILE A 328 26.35 -29.00 11.92
N ARG A 329 27.06 -29.07 10.79
CA ARG A 329 26.45 -28.91 9.45
C ARG A 329 25.40 -29.96 9.17
N ALA A 330 25.65 -31.22 9.51
CA ALA A 330 24.68 -32.29 9.38
C ALA A 330 23.39 -32.00 10.18
N ARG A 331 23.52 -31.50 11.42
CA ARG A 331 22.36 -31.07 12.23
C ARG A 331 21.62 -29.86 11.64
N GLU A 332 22.33 -28.87 11.11
CA GLU A 332 21.73 -27.69 10.46
C GLU A 332 20.96 -28.09 9.18
N GLU A 333 21.50 -29.00 8.38
CA GLU A 333 20.85 -29.56 7.19
C GLU A 333 19.60 -30.37 7.55
N GLU A 334 19.68 -31.23 8.58
CA GLU A 334 18.51 -31.96 9.11
C GLU A 334 17.41 -31.00 9.59
N GLN A 335 17.77 -29.93 10.30
CA GLN A 335 16.80 -28.91 10.74
C GLN A 335 16.20 -28.14 9.56
N LYS A 336 17.01 -27.79 8.55
CA LYS A 336 16.53 -27.11 7.34
C LYS A 336 15.56 -27.99 6.56
N LEU A 337 15.87 -29.28 6.39
CA LEU A 337 14.99 -30.26 5.77
C LEU A 337 13.68 -30.43 6.57
N ALA A 338 13.76 -30.49 7.90
CA ALA A 338 12.57 -30.59 8.75
C ALA A 338 11.67 -29.35 8.64
N ARG A 339 12.23 -28.14 8.64
CA ARG A 339 11.48 -26.89 8.45
C ARG A 339 10.81 -26.85 7.08
N HIS A 340 11.54 -27.20 6.02
CA HIS A 340 11.00 -27.24 4.66
C HIS A 340 9.89 -28.30 4.52
N ALA A 341 10.02 -29.45 5.17
CA ALA A 341 8.96 -30.47 5.18
C ALA A 341 7.69 -30.00 5.89
N LEU A 342 7.81 -29.25 7.00
CA LEU A 342 6.65 -28.66 7.69
C LEU A 342 5.97 -27.58 6.84
N ASP A 343 6.74 -26.72 6.16
CA ASP A 343 6.21 -25.71 5.25
C ASP A 343 5.43 -26.37 4.08
N GLN A 344 5.97 -27.43 3.48
CA GLN A 344 5.27 -28.20 2.47
C GLN A 344 3.96 -28.80 2.98
N GLN A 345 3.96 -29.39 4.19
CA GLN A 345 2.73 -29.91 4.80
C GLN A 345 1.69 -28.80 5.05
N CYS A 346 2.14 -27.62 5.48
CA CYS A 346 1.26 -26.46 5.66
C CYS A 346 0.63 -26.04 4.32
N LYS A 347 1.44 -25.88 3.28
CA LYS A 347 1.00 -25.51 1.92
C LYS A 347 0.04 -26.55 1.34
N ASP A 348 0.31 -27.83 1.50
CA ASP A 348 -0.57 -28.90 1.02
C ASP A 348 -1.88 -28.95 1.82
N SER A 349 -1.85 -28.76 3.14
CA SER A 349 -3.06 -28.65 3.95
C SER A 349 -3.95 -27.47 3.52
N HIS A 350 -3.34 -26.34 3.16
CA HIS A 350 -4.05 -25.16 2.67
C HIS A 350 -4.67 -25.41 1.28
N ARG A 351 -3.93 -26.08 0.38
CA ARG A 351 -4.45 -26.50 -0.94
C ARG A 351 -5.65 -27.43 -0.80
N VAL A 352 -5.59 -28.41 0.11
CA VAL A 352 -6.70 -29.34 0.37
C VAL A 352 -7.92 -28.59 0.90
N ARG A 353 -7.77 -27.70 1.88
CA ARG A 353 -8.88 -26.88 2.41
C ARG A 353 -9.51 -26.01 1.32
N ASN A 354 -8.71 -25.39 0.46
CA ASN A 354 -9.23 -24.58 -0.64
C ASN A 354 -9.95 -25.43 -1.71
N ALA A 355 -9.44 -26.62 -2.01
CA ALA A 355 -10.10 -27.56 -2.91
C ALA A 355 -11.46 -28.02 -2.36
N GLN A 356 -11.54 -28.30 -1.05
CA GLN A 356 -12.80 -28.66 -0.37
C GLN A 356 -13.82 -27.52 -0.44
N LYS A 357 -13.42 -26.29 -0.09
CA LYS A 357 -14.30 -25.12 -0.19
C LYS A 357 -14.81 -24.89 -1.62
N LEU A 358 -13.97 -25.11 -2.62
CA LEU A 358 -14.36 -24.97 -4.02
C LEU A 358 -15.36 -26.07 -4.44
N GLN A 359 -15.16 -27.29 -3.97
CA GLN A 359 -16.08 -28.40 -4.21
C GLN A 359 -17.45 -28.14 -3.55
N GLU A 360 -17.48 -27.70 -2.29
CA GLU A 360 -18.72 -27.34 -1.59
C GLU A 360 -19.49 -26.22 -2.32
N LEU A 361 -18.78 -25.20 -2.82
CA LEU A 361 -19.39 -24.13 -3.61
C LEU A 361 -19.95 -24.63 -4.95
N ALA A 362 -19.29 -25.60 -5.60
CA ALA A 362 -19.80 -26.22 -6.82
C ALA A 362 -21.08 -27.03 -6.53
N ASP A 363 -21.08 -27.83 -5.45
CA ASP A 363 -22.23 -28.62 -5.03
C ASP A 363 -23.43 -27.74 -4.66
N GLN A 364 -23.19 -26.61 -3.98
CA GLN A 364 -24.24 -25.61 -3.69
C GLN A 364 -24.84 -25.00 -4.96
N ARG A 365 -24.04 -24.77 -6.02
CA ARG A 365 -24.55 -24.26 -7.30
C ARG A 365 -25.41 -25.31 -8.00
N VAL A 366 -24.97 -26.55 -8.03
CA VAL A 366 -25.73 -27.68 -8.58
C VAL A 366 -27.05 -27.84 -7.82
N ALA A 367 -27.04 -27.82 -6.49
CA ALA A 367 -28.26 -27.92 -5.67
C ALA A 367 -29.26 -26.78 -5.95
N LYS A 368 -28.76 -25.54 -6.09
CA LYS A 368 -29.60 -24.38 -6.44
C LYS A 368 -30.18 -24.50 -7.86
N GLU A 369 -29.46 -25.11 -8.79
CA GLU A 369 -29.94 -25.36 -10.14
C GLU A 369 -31.00 -26.47 -10.18
N THR A 370 -30.81 -27.55 -9.42
CA THR A 370 -31.80 -28.62 -9.30
C THR A 370 -33.09 -28.14 -8.64
N GLU A 371 -33.00 -27.35 -7.56
CA GLU A 371 -34.18 -26.77 -6.89
C GLU A 371 -34.96 -25.84 -7.84
N LYS A 372 -34.26 -25.00 -8.62
CA LYS A 372 -34.89 -24.15 -9.64
C LYS A 372 -35.57 -25.00 -10.72
N ALA A 373 -34.94 -26.07 -11.18
CA ALA A 373 -35.52 -26.98 -12.17
C ALA A 373 -36.79 -27.66 -11.64
N GLU A 374 -36.77 -28.13 -10.38
CA GLU A 374 -37.94 -28.71 -9.72
C GLU A 374 -39.09 -27.70 -9.55
N ARG A 375 -38.77 -26.47 -9.15
CA ARG A 375 -39.77 -25.39 -9.03
C ARG A 375 -40.40 -25.03 -10.37
N LEU A 376 -39.62 -25.03 -11.45
CA LEU A 376 -40.13 -24.83 -12.81
C LEU A 376 -41.04 -25.98 -13.25
N LEU A 377 -40.66 -27.23 -12.94
CA LEU A 377 -41.47 -28.41 -13.23
C LEU A 377 -42.81 -28.37 -12.49
N LEU A 378 -42.82 -28.00 -11.21
CA LEU A 378 -44.05 -27.81 -10.42
C LEU A 378 -44.94 -26.71 -11.02
N ARG A 379 -44.35 -25.58 -11.43
CA ARG A 379 -45.09 -24.47 -12.07
C ARG A 379 -45.69 -24.88 -13.42
N ALA A 380 -44.96 -25.67 -14.21
CA ALA A 380 -45.45 -26.22 -15.48
C ALA A 380 -46.66 -27.14 -15.24
N LYS A 381 -46.58 -28.07 -14.29
CA LYS A 381 -47.70 -28.95 -13.90
C LYS A 381 -48.94 -28.16 -13.44
N GLN A 382 -48.75 -27.11 -12.65
CA GLN A 382 -49.86 -26.27 -12.21
C GLN A 382 -50.49 -25.50 -13.37
N ALA A 383 -49.68 -25.00 -14.31
CA ALA A 383 -50.16 -24.33 -15.51
C ALA A 383 -50.96 -25.28 -16.42
N GLU A 384 -50.51 -26.53 -16.58
CA GLU A 384 -51.24 -27.57 -17.32
C GLU A 384 -52.61 -27.85 -16.71
N SER A 385 -52.69 -27.98 -15.38
CA SER A 385 -53.97 -28.16 -14.68
C SER A 385 -54.92 -26.98 -14.88
N ARG A 386 -54.41 -25.74 -14.85
CA ARG A 386 -55.22 -24.54 -15.15
C ARG A 386 -55.66 -24.50 -16.61
N ALA A 387 -54.80 -24.88 -17.55
CA ALA A 387 -55.14 -24.97 -18.96
C ALA A 387 -56.21 -26.04 -19.23
N GLN A 388 -56.15 -27.18 -18.55
CA GLN A 388 -57.19 -28.22 -18.60
C GLN A 388 -58.53 -27.68 -18.08
N LYS A 389 -58.56 -27.05 -16.90
CA LYS A 389 -59.77 -26.40 -16.37
C LYS A 389 -60.33 -25.34 -17.30
N ALA A 390 -59.47 -24.49 -17.89
CA ALA A 390 -59.89 -23.48 -18.85
C ALA A 390 -60.49 -24.10 -20.13
N ARG A 391 -59.95 -25.23 -20.61
CA ARG A 391 -60.51 -25.99 -21.75
C ARG A 391 -61.89 -26.56 -21.40
N GLU A 392 -62.04 -27.12 -20.20
CA GLU A 392 -63.32 -27.62 -19.69
C GLU A 392 -64.36 -26.49 -19.56
N ASP A 393 -63.97 -25.34 -19.00
CA ASP A 393 -64.80 -24.15 -18.88
C ASP A 393 -65.22 -23.60 -20.24
N LEU A 394 -64.31 -23.55 -21.23
CA LEU A 394 -64.64 -23.17 -22.59
C LEU A 394 -65.63 -24.15 -23.23
N ALA A 395 -65.43 -25.46 -23.05
CA ALA A 395 -66.38 -26.47 -23.53
C ALA A 395 -67.74 -26.33 -22.85
N ALA A 396 -67.78 -26.02 -21.55
CA ALA A 396 -69.02 -25.77 -20.80
C ALA A 396 -69.71 -24.49 -21.28
N ARG A 397 -68.96 -23.40 -21.55
CA ARG A 397 -69.47 -22.15 -22.14
C ARG A 397 -70.04 -22.37 -23.53
N LEU A 398 -69.37 -23.14 -24.39
CA LEU A 398 -69.89 -23.48 -25.72
C LEU A 398 -71.22 -24.23 -25.62
N LYS A 399 -71.33 -25.21 -24.71
CA LYS A 399 -72.59 -25.92 -24.42
C LYS A 399 -73.68 -24.96 -23.90
N ARG A 400 -73.34 -24.04 -22.99
CA ARG A 400 -74.28 -23.05 -22.45
C ARG A 400 -74.73 -22.06 -23.53
N ASN A 401 -73.81 -21.56 -24.36
CA ASN A 401 -74.10 -20.66 -25.46
C ASN A 401 -74.97 -21.34 -26.54
N ALA A 402 -74.78 -22.64 -26.81
CA ALA A 402 -75.68 -23.40 -27.68
C ALA A 402 -77.12 -23.45 -27.11
N LYS A 403 -77.28 -23.68 -25.81
CA LYS A 403 -78.57 -23.62 -25.12
C LYS A 403 -79.18 -22.20 -25.14
N ILE A 404 -78.37 -21.17 -24.91
CA ILE A 404 -78.82 -19.77 -24.97
C ILE A 404 -79.22 -19.42 -26.40
N LYS A 405 -78.50 -19.86 -27.44
CA LYS A 405 -78.90 -19.64 -28.84
C LYS A 405 -80.21 -20.32 -29.19
N GLN A 406 -80.48 -21.52 -28.65
CA GLN A 406 -81.81 -22.15 -28.76
C GLN A 406 -82.87 -21.28 -28.07
N GLN A 407 -82.64 -20.86 -26.82
CA GLN A 407 -83.55 -19.97 -26.09
C GLN A 407 -83.71 -18.57 -26.73
N GLN A 408 -82.69 -18.06 -27.41
CA GLN A 408 -82.74 -16.79 -28.14
C GLN A 408 -83.47 -16.95 -29.48
N GLN A 409 -83.36 -18.08 -30.18
CA GLN A 409 -84.25 -18.38 -31.31
C GLN A 409 -85.71 -18.44 -30.85
N ASP A 410 -85.97 -18.91 -29.63
CA ASP A 410 -87.30 -18.89 -29.02
C ASP A 410 -87.73 -17.46 -28.62
N ASN A 411 -86.81 -16.64 -28.10
CA ASN A 411 -87.07 -15.25 -27.65
C ASN A 411 -87.00 -14.18 -28.76
N ILE A 412 -86.46 -14.46 -29.95
CA ILE A 412 -86.48 -13.51 -31.10
C ILE A 412 -87.91 -13.29 -31.64
N LYS A 413 -88.92 -14.01 -31.14
CA LYS A 413 -90.34 -13.67 -31.32
C LYS A 413 -90.85 -12.56 -30.38
N GLN A 414 -90.07 -12.07 -29.41
CA GLN A 414 -90.51 -11.02 -28.50
C GLN A 414 -89.39 -10.02 -28.16
N ALA A 415 -89.65 -8.76 -28.52
CA ALA A 415 -89.09 -7.53 -27.94
C ALA A 415 -87.76 -6.95 -28.47
N ASN A 416 -87.96 -5.82 -29.14
CA ASN A 416 -87.14 -4.60 -29.28
C ASN A 416 -86.39 -4.08 -28.03
N LEU A 417 -85.46 -3.16 -28.34
CA LEU A 417 -85.06 -1.91 -27.62
C LEU A 417 -83.87 -1.89 -26.64
N GLY A 418 -82.85 -1.08 -27.02
CA GLY A 418 -81.99 -0.25 -26.15
C GLY A 418 -80.68 -0.89 -25.64
N LYS A 419 -79.64 -0.17 -25.22
CA LYS A 419 -79.21 1.24 -25.28
C LYS A 419 -77.84 1.32 -24.56
N ASP A 420 -76.87 2.00 -25.17
CA ASP A 420 -75.73 2.81 -24.64
C ASP A 420 -74.72 2.36 -23.54
N THR A 421 -73.47 2.83 -23.76
CA THR A 421 -72.47 3.41 -22.81
C THR A 421 -71.65 2.47 -21.89
N ALA A 422 -70.45 2.79 -21.37
CA ALA A 422 -69.31 3.68 -21.68
C ALA A 422 -68.34 3.57 -20.48
N GLY A 423 -67.01 3.64 -20.71
CA GLY A 423 -66.06 4.40 -19.87
C GLY A 423 -65.45 3.82 -18.58
N GLY A 424 -64.20 4.25 -18.32
CA GLY A 424 -63.48 4.24 -17.03
C GLY A 424 -62.21 3.36 -17.06
N ALA A 425 -60.99 3.83 -17.34
CA ALA A 425 -60.18 4.97 -16.85
C ALA A 425 -59.63 4.81 -15.41
N ASN A 426 -58.29 4.73 -15.36
CA ASN A 426 -57.31 5.12 -14.33
C ASN A 426 -57.34 4.45 -12.95
N ASP A 427 -56.21 3.83 -12.62
CA ASP A 427 -55.79 3.58 -11.24
C ASP A 427 -54.34 4.08 -11.07
N SER A 428 -54.22 5.20 -10.37
CA SER A 428 -52.98 5.85 -9.99
C SER A 428 -52.46 5.19 -8.71
N THR A 429 -51.38 4.43 -8.85
CA THR A 429 -50.68 3.76 -7.75
C THR A 429 -50.12 4.78 -6.77
N ALA A 430 -50.74 4.83 -5.58
CA ALA A 430 -50.14 5.36 -4.38
C ALA A 430 -48.86 4.57 -4.06
N SER A 431 -47.72 5.26 -4.03
CA SER A 431 -46.48 4.72 -3.52
C SER A 431 -46.58 4.64 -2.01
N ASP A 432 -46.96 3.47 -1.49
CA ASP A 432 -46.81 3.13 -0.08
C ASP A 432 -45.32 3.22 0.29
N ASP A 433 -44.98 4.28 1.01
CA ASP A 433 -43.69 4.50 1.67
C ASP A 433 -43.59 3.54 2.88
N ASN A 434 -43.48 2.24 2.60
CA ASN A 434 -43.35 1.16 3.58
C ASN A 434 -41.92 1.07 4.17
N GLY A 435 -41.24 2.21 4.32
CA GLY A 435 -39.94 2.30 4.97
C GLY A 435 -40.06 2.15 6.50
N PRO A 436 -39.04 1.58 7.18
CA PRO A 436 -38.97 1.61 8.64
C PRO A 436 -39.05 3.07 9.14
N PRO A 437 -39.85 3.37 10.19
CA PRO A 437 -39.93 4.71 10.74
C PRO A 437 -38.56 5.18 11.23
N ASP A 438 -38.15 6.38 10.83
CA ASP A 438 -36.85 6.96 11.20
C ASP A 438 -36.76 7.18 12.71
N PRO A 439 -35.73 6.64 13.39
CA PRO A 439 -35.59 6.74 14.84
C PRO A 439 -35.45 8.19 15.34
N ARG A 440 -34.98 9.12 14.50
CA ARG A 440 -34.83 10.54 14.86
C ARG A 440 -36.18 11.26 15.04
N GLY A 441 -37.29 10.64 14.59
CA GLY A 441 -38.63 11.16 14.80
C GLY A 441 -39.05 11.26 16.28
N LEU A 442 -38.32 10.61 17.18
CA LEU A 442 -38.56 10.59 18.63
C LEU A 442 -37.77 11.65 19.42
N LEU A 443 -36.90 12.42 18.74
CA LEU A 443 -36.03 13.41 19.38
C LEU A 443 -36.76 14.72 19.69
N SER A 444 -36.27 15.43 20.72
CA SER A 444 -36.69 16.81 20.99
C SER A 444 -36.27 17.75 19.87
N ALA A 445 -36.93 18.90 19.77
CA ALA A 445 -36.56 19.92 18.78
C ALA A 445 -35.11 20.41 18.99
N GLU A 446 -34.66 20.51 20.24
CA GLU A 446 -33.30 20.94 20.61
C GLU A 446 -32.24 19.94 20.14
N ASP A 447 -32.48 18.64 20.30
CA ASP A 447 -31.54 17.61 19.86
C ASP A 447 -31.46 17.51 18.33
N LEU A 448 -32.60 17.69 17.63
CA LEU A 448 -32.62 17.78 16.16
C LEU A 448 -31.85 19.00 15.64
N ILE A 449 -31.93 20.11 16.35
CA ILE A 449 -31.15 21.32 16.05
C ILE A 449 -29.65 21.03 16.18
N GLY A 450 -29.23 20.31 17.23
CA GLY A 450 -27.84 19.88 17.43
C GLY A 450 -27.32 19.03 16.28
N ILE A 451 -28.06 17.98 15.90
CA ILE A 451 -27.69 17.10 14.78
C ILE A 451 -27.61 17.89 13.45
N CYS A 452 -28.55 18.79 13.20
CA CYS A 452 -28.50 19.65 12.01
C CYS A 452 -27.28 20.59 12.02
N ALA A 453 -26.90 21.13 13.18
CA ALA A 453 -25.73 21.99 13.32
C ALA A 453 -24.42 21.23 13.04
N ASP A 454 -24.30 19.99 13.52
CA ASP A 454 -23.14 19.13 13.27
C ASP A 454 -22.97 18.75 11.79
N GLU A 455 -24.09 18.60 11.07
CA GLU A 455 -24.11 18.37 9.61
C GLU A 455 -24.01 19.67 8.77
N GLY A 456 -23.86 20.83 9.42
CA GLY A 456 -23.74 22.13 8.74
C GLY A 456 -25.03 22.62 8.06
N LEU A 457 -26.20 22.15 8.50
CA LEU A 457 -27.51 22.57 7.99
C LEU A 457 -27.99 23.86 8.68
N ALA A 458 -28.61 24.75 7.90
CA ALA A 458 -29.17 25.99 8.44
C ALA A 458 -30.39 25.71 9.33
N VAL A 459 -30.34 26.12 10.59
CA VAL A 459 -31.32 25.73 11.62
C VAL A 459 -32.50 26.70 11.77
N ALA A 460 -32.33 27.97 11.43
CA ALA A 460 -33.25 29.04 11.85
C ALA A 460 -34.74 28.78 11.47
N ASP A 461 -35.61 28.84 12.48
CA ASP A 461 -37.09 28.81 12.42
C ASP A 461 -37.75 27.59 11.76
N LYS A 462 -37.05 26.46 11.65
CA LYS A 462 -37.61 25.24 11.06
C LYS A 462 -38.39 24.41 12.09
N THR A 463 -39.55 23.89 11.66
CA THR A 463 -40.31 22.92 12.47
C THR A 463 -39.54 21.59 12.59
N PRO A 464 -39.74 20.79 13.65
CA PRO A 464 -39.05 19.50 13.83
C PRO A 464 -39.21 18.55 12.64
N LYS A 465 -40.40 18.54 12.02
CA LYS A 465 -40.66 17.75 10.81
C LYS A 465 -39.86 18.24 9.59
N ALA A 466 -39.66 19.56 9.47
CA ALA A 466 -38.86 20.14 8.39
C ALA A 466 -37.36 19.82 8.57
N LEU A 467 -36.84 19.89 9.80
CA LEU A 467 -35.46 19.50 10.12
C LEU A 467 -35.21 18.02 9.78
N LEU A 468 -36.13 17.13 10.14
CA LEU A 468 -36.05 15.71 9.81
C LEU A 468 -36.08 15.45 8.29
N ALA A 469 -36.95 16.14 7.56
CA ALA A 469 -37.03 15.99 6.11
C ALA A 469 -35.74 16.43 5.42
N GLU A 470 -35.10 17.49 5.93
CA GLU A 470 -33.84 18.00 5.40
C GLU A 470 -32.66 17.09 5.70
N LEU A 471 -32.58 16.53 6.92
CA LEU A 471 -31.59 15.50 7.28
C LEU A 471 -31.72 14.23 6.41
N ARG A 472 -32.95 13.79 6.13
CA ARG A 472 -33.14 12.66 5.19
C ARG A 472 -32.71 13.03 3.79
N ALA A 473 -33.02 14.25 3.34
CA ALA A 473 -32.64 14.71 2.01
C ALA A 473 -31.12 14.85 1.84
N THR A 474 -30.36 15.19 2.89
CA THR A 474 -28.89 15.18 2.83
C THR A 474 -28.35 13.76 2.76
N GLU A 475 -28.87 12.84 3.58
CA GLU A 475 -28.48 11.43 3.53
C GLU A 475 -28.84 10.75 2.21
N ASP A 476 -29.96 11.13 1.59
CA ASP A 476 -30.38 10.64 0.29
C ASP A 476 -29.41 11.00 -0.84
N LYS A 477 -28.80 12.19 -0.74
CA LYS A 477 -27.78 12.69 -1.69
C LYS A 477 -26.43 12.00 -1.54
N LEU A 478 -26.11 11.43 -0.38
CA LEU A 478 -24.83 10.73 -0.18
C LEU A 478 -24.70 9.52 -1.11
N SER A 479 -23.51 9.34 -1.67
CA SER A 479 -23.18 8.15 -2.47
C SER A 479 -23.07 6.90 -1.60
N MET A 480 -23.14 5.71 -2.19
CA MET A 480 -23.02 4.46 -1.42
C MET A 480 -21.66 4.35 -0.71
N ASN A 481 -20.59 4.84 -1.33
CA ASN A 481 -19.24 4.83 -0.75
C ASN A 481 -19.10 5.83 0.40
N GLU A 482 -19.70 7.02 0.29
CA GLU A 482 -19.75 8.00 1.38
C GLU A 482 -20.53 7.47 2.59
N LEU A 483 -21.66 6.79 2.36
CA LEU A 483 -22.43 6.15 3.43
C LEU A 483 -21.61 5.05 4.14
N ARG A 484 -20.83 4.25 3.40
CA ARG A 484 -19.91 3.27 3.99
C ARG A 484 -18.84 3.93 4.84
N ALA A 485 -18.21 4.99 4.32
CA ALA A 485 -17.19 5.75 5.05
C ALA A 485 -17.74 6.35 6.34
N ARG A 486 -18.94 6.95 6.29
CA ARG A 486 -19.63 7.48 7.49
C ARG A 486 -20.02 6.39 8.48
N CYS A 487 -20.52 5.24 8.01
CA CYS A 487 -20.79 4.09 8.90
C CYS A 487 -19.51 3.62 9.60
N LEU A 488 -18.40 3.46 8.87
CA LEU A 488 -17.11 3.03 9.44
C LEU A 488 -16.56 4.04 10.44
N ALA A 489 -16.65 5.35 10.13
CA ALA A 489 -16.25 6.42 11.05
C ALA A 489 -17.08 6.42 12.35
N ALA A 490 -18.35 6.00 12.28
CA ALA A 490 -19.24 5.83 13.43
C ALA A 490 -19.10 4.47 14.15
N GLY A 491 -18.15 3.62 13.74
CA GLY A 491 -17.97 2.27 14.31
C GLY A 491 -19.05 1.26 13.92
N LEU A 492 -19.80 1.51 12.84
CA LEU A 492 -20.88 0.66 12.34
C LEU A 492 -20.41 -0.17 11.13
N SER A 493 -21.02 -1.34 10.93
CA SER A 493 -20.77 -2.16 9.74
C SER A 493 -21.19 -1.43 8.45
N GLY A 494 -20.26 -1.32 7.51
CA GLY A 494 -20.47 -0.77 6.16
C GLY A 494 -21.20 -1.71 5.19
N GLY A 495 -21.63 -2.89 5.63
CA GLY A 495 -22.41 -3.82 4.82
C GLY A 495 -23.92 -3.55 4.87
N GLY A 496 -24.62 -3.65 3.75
CA GLY A 496 -26.09 -3.57 3.68
C GLY A 496 -26.62 -2.77 2.49
N THR A 497 -27.95 -2.70 2.37
CA THR A 497 -28.61 -1.83 1.37
C THR A 497 -28.43 -0.35 1.75
N LYS A 498 -28.54 0.55 0.77
CA LYS A 498 -28.44 2.02 1.01
C LYS A 498 -29.38 2.47 2.12
N LEU A 499 -30.59 1.91 2.16
CA LEU A 499 -31.61 2.19 3.17
C LEU A 499 -31.19 1.72 4.58
N GLN A 500 -30.59 0.53 4.70
CA GLN A 500 -30.11 0.01 5.98
C GLN A 500 -28.97 0.84 6.56
N MET A 501 -28.03 1.31 5.73
CA MET A 501 -26.93 2.15 6.20
C MET A 501 -27.43 3.51 6.70
N LYS A 502 -28.35 4.16 5.97
CA LYS A 502 -29.00 5.40 6.43
C LYS A 502 -29.73 5.19 7.75
N TYR A 503 -30.48 4.10 7.87
CA TYR A 503 -31.19 3.78 9.10
C TYR A 503 -30.24 3.57 10.30
N ARG A 504 -29.10 2.89 10.10
CA ARG A 504 -28.09 2.72 11.16
C ARG A 504 -27.45 4.05 11.56
N LEU A 505 -27.08 4.90 10.61
CA LEU A 505 -26.55 6.24 10.90
C LEU A 505 -27.57 7.08 11.67
N ALA A 506 -28.83 7.09 11.22
CA ALA A 506 -29.93 7.76 11.89
C ALA A 506 -30.14 7.25 13.33
N LEU A 507 -30.08 5.94 13.53
CA LEU A 507 -30.23 5.30 14.84
C LEU A 507 -29.08 5.65 15.78
N THR A 508 -27.85 5.67 15.27
CA THR A 508 -26.66 6.00 16.06
C THR A 508 -26.64 7.47 16.46
N ALA A 509 -27.02 8.36 15.54
CA ALA A 509 -27.22 9.78 15.84
C ALA A 509 -28.31 9.99 16.90
N ALA A 510 -29.43 9.26 16.80
CA ALA A 510 -30.49 9.34 17.79
C ALA A 510 -30.04 8.84 19.17
N HIS A 511 -29.27 7.75 19.25
CA HIS A 511 -28.73 7.23 20.50
C HIS A 511 -27.72 8.17 21.18
N GLY A 512 -27.05 9.04 20.43
CA GLY A 512 -26.17 10.07 20.99
C GLY A 512 -26.93 11.19 21.74
N CYS A 513 -28.24 11.28 21.57
CA CYS A 513 -29.06 12.35 22.12
C CYS A 513 -29.87 11.88 23.35
N PRO A 514 -29.87 12.65 24.45
CA PRO A 514 -30.55 12.25 25.69
C PRO A 514 -32.08 12.18 25.57
N SER A 515 -32.71 12.93 24.64
CA SER A 515 -34.17 12.88 24.48
C SER A 515 -34.68 11.58 23.84
N TYR A 516 -33.82 10.81 23.17
CA TYR A 516 -34.21 9.58 22.48
C TYR A 516 -34.76 8.51 23.43
N ASP A 517 -34.10 8.30 24.58
CA ASP A 517 -34.53 7.34 25.59
C ASP A 517 -35.86 7.75 26.24
N ALA A 518 -36.11 9.06 26.34
CA ALA A 518 -37.39 9.58 26.82
C ALA A 518 -38.51 9.34 25.80
N GLY A 519 -38.26 9.59 24.51
CA GLY A 519 -39.21 9.36 23.41
C GLY A 519 -39.56 7.88 23.22
N LYS A 520 -38.59 6.97 23.41
CA LYS A 520 -38.84 5.52 23.32
C LYS A 520 -39.82 5.01 24.39
N LYS A 521 -39.80 5.60 25.60
CA LYS A 521 -40.73 5.26 26.69
C LYS A 521 -42.15 5.76 26.45
N THR A 522 -42.32 6.87 25.74
CA THR A 522 -43.64 7.47 25.49
C THR A 522 -44.32 6.89 24.24
N GLY A 523 -43.54 6.47 23.23
CA GLY A 523 -44.04 5.89 21.98
C GLY A 523 -44.41 4.41 22.02
N GLY A 524 -44.16 3.70 23.13
CA GLY A 524 -44.47 2.28 23.30
C GLY A 524 -45.87 1.95 23.82
N LYS A 525 -46.85 2.85 23.65
CA LYS A 525 -48.25 2.64 24.07
C LYS A 525 -49.17 2.32 22.92
#